data_AF-A0A923E176-F1
#
_entry.id   AF-A0A923E176-F1
#
_cell.length_a   1.000
_cell.length_b   1.000
_cell.length_c   1.000
_cell.angle_alpha   90.00
_cell.angle_beta   90.00
_cell.angle_gamma   90.00
#
_symmetry.space_group_name_H-M   'P 1'
#
loop_
_entity.id
_entity.type
_entity.pdbx_description
1 polymer ?
#
loop_
_entity_poly.entity_id
_entity_poly.type
_entity_poly.pdbx_seq_one_letter_code
_entity_poly.pdbx_strand_id
1 'polypeptide(L)'
;MKLLTYYLVILLPMPLLYWVAKLIDAPTFCVGLAIYVILYRPFVDSLRLIDLGLLKKQGLWKMFLGMPYYHLKYFKELYFGIR
;
A
#
# COMPACT_ATOMS: atom_id res chain seq x y z
N MET A 1 7.92 5.99 9.21
CA MET A 1 7.28 4.85 9.90
C MET A 1 8.36 3.84 10.20
N LYS A 2 8.33 3.18 11.37
CA LYS A 2 9.23 2.05 11.62
C LYS A 2 8.84 0.90 10.69
N LEU A 3 9.84 0.10 10.27
CA LEU A 3 9.65 -1.04 9.36
C LEU A 3 8.52 -1.96 9.84
N LEU A 4 8.53 -2.29 11.13
CA LEU A 4 7.57 -3.18 11.78
C LEU A 4 6.13 -2.65 11.69
N THR A 5 5.93 -1.34 11.92
CA THR A 5 4.62 -0.68 11.79
C THR A 5 4.11 -0.73 10.36
N TYR A 6 4.99 -0.53 9.37
CA TYR A 6 4.62 -0.63 7.96
C TYR A 6 4.15 -2.04 7.58
N TYR A 7 4.86 -3.09 8.03
CA TYR A 7 4.42 -4.46 7.79
C TYR A 7 3.09 -4.78 8.45
N LEU A 8 2.88 -4.34 9.69
CA LEU A 8 1.60 -4.52 10.39
C LEU A 8 0.44 -3.84 9.64
N VAL A 9 0.65 -2.62 9.13
CA VAL A 9 -0.39 -1.87 8.40
C VAL A 9 -0.75 -2.54 7.06
N ILE A 10 0.20 -3.22 6.41
CA ILE A 10 -0.04 -4.01 5.20
C ILE A 10 -0.73 -5.35 5.51
N LEU A 11 -0.39 -5.98 6.63
CA LEU A 11 -0.95 -7.27 7.04
C LEU A 11 -2.35 -7.14 7.66
N LEU A 12 -2.66 -6.04 8.33
CA LEU A 12 -3.94 -5.81 9.01
C LEU A 12 -5.18 -6.01 8.11
N PRO A 13 -5.21 -5.56 6.84
CA PRO A 13 -6.36 -5.81 5.97
C PRO A 13 -6.52 -7.26 5.52
N MET A 14 -5.51 -8.13 5.63
CA MET A 14 -5.62 -9.54 5.20
C MET A 14 -6.60 -10.36 6.06
N PRO A 15 -6.53 -10.37 7.41
CA PRO A 15 -7.54 -11.00 8.25
C PRO A 15 -8.94 -10.44 8.04
N LEU A 16 -9.05 -9.11 7.83
CA LEU A 16 -10.31 -8.44 7.59
C LEU A 16 -10.94 -8.90 6.26
N LEU A 17 -10.14 -8.96 5.19
CA LEU A 17 -10.55 -9.47 3.89
C LEU A 17 -10.98 -10.94 3.97
N TYR A 18 -10.25 -11.78 4.71
CA TYR A 18 -10.64 -13.18 4.91
C TYR A 18 -11.98 -13.33 5.64
N TRP A 19 -12.23 -12.51 6.65
CA TRP A 19 -13.50 -12.55 7.37
C TRP A 19 -14.65 -12.07 6.50
N VAL A 20 -14.44 -10.98 5.77
CA VAL A 20 -15.40 -10.43 4.81
C VAL A 20 -15.68 -11.45 3.70
N ALA A 21 -14.68 -12.19 3.22
CA ALA A 21 -14.86 -13.24 2.20
C ALA A 21 -15.87 -14.35 2.59
N LYS A 22 -16.15 -14.54 3.89
CA LYS A 22 -17.19 -15.48 4.35
C LYS A 22 -18.61 -14.90 4.29
N LEU A 23 -18.75 -13.59 4.13
CA LEU A 23 -20.00 -12.84 4.22
C LEU A 23 -20.45 -12.24 2.88
N ILE A 24 -19.56 -12.16 1.88
CA ILE A 24 -19.86 -11.59 0.55
C ILE A 24 -19.53 -12.57 -0.57
N ASP A 25 -20.13 -12.32 -1.74
CA ASP A 25 -19.90 -13.04 -2.97
C ASP A 25 -18.51 -12.76 -3.58
N ALA A 26 -18.00 -13.73 -4.34
CA ALA A 26 -16.68 -13.68 -4.95
C ALA A 26 -16.39 -12.41 -5.80
N PRO A 27 -17.32 -11.89 -6.63
CA PRO A 27 -17.08 -10.65 -7.38
C PRO A 27 -16.90 -9.44 -6.46
N THR A 28 -17.76 -9.28 -5.44
CA THR A 28 -17.67 -8.18 -4.48
C THR A 28 -16.36 -8.23 -3.69
N PHE A 29 -15.90 -9.44 -3.34
CA PHE A 29 -14.60 -9.64 -2.71
C PHE A 29 -13.44 -9.19 -3.62
N CYS A 30 -13.47 -9.57 -4.90
CA CYS A 30 -12.45 -9.15 -5.87
C CYS A 30 -12.42 -7.63 -6.06
N VAL A 31 -13.57 -6.95 -6.06
CA VAL A 31 -13.64 -5.48 -6.11
C VAL A 31 -13.02 -4.86 -4.86
N GLY A 32 -13.33 -5.38 -3.67
CA GLY A 32 -12.72 -4.92 -2.42
C GLY A 32 -11.20 -5.11 -2.40
N LEU A 33 -10.72 -6.23 -2.93
CA LEU A 33 -9.29 -6.53 -3.07
C LEU A 33 -8.62 -5.57 -4.07
N ALA A 34 -9.27 -5.27 -5.20
CA ALA A 34 -8.79 -4.29 -6.16
C ALA A 34 -8.69 -2.88 -5.56
N ILE A 35 -9.71 -2.45 -4.80
CA ILE A 35 -9.70 -1.18 -4.06
C ILE A 35 -8.54 -1.14 -3.07
N TYR A 36 -8.32 -2.22 -2.33
CA TYR A 36 -7.20 -2.32 -1.39
C TYR A 36 -5.84 -2.18 -2.10
N VAL A 37 -5.63 -2.89 -3.21
CA VAL A 37 -4.35 -2.86 -3.95
C VAL A 37 -4.13 -1.52 -4.65
N ILE A 38 -5.18 -0.90 -5.19
CA ILE A 38 -5.08 0.32 -6.00
C ILE A 38 -5.11 1.59 -5.14
N LEU A 39 -5.86 1.60 -4.03
CA LEU A 39 -5.97 2.79 -3.19
C LEU A 39 -5.12 2.68 -1.92
N TYR A 40 -5.39 1.67 -1.10
CA TYR A 40 -4.81 1.58 0.23
C TYR A 40 -3.31 1.30 0.19
N ARG A 41 -2.88 0.33 -0.62
CA ARG A 41 -1.46 -0.05 -0.71
C ARG A 41 -0.55 1.09 -1.17
N PRO A 42 -0.80 1.78 -2.29
CA PRO A 42 0.02 2.93 -2.67
C PRO A 42 -0.09 4.07 -1.66
N PHE A 43 -1.22 4.26 -0.98
CA PHE A 43 -1.32 5.28 0.08
C PHE A 43 -0.35 5.00 1.24
N VAL A 44 -0.33 3.78 1.77
CA VAL A 44 0.59 3.35 2.85
C VAL A 44 2.04 3.42 2.39
N ASP A 45 2.32 2.94 1.18
CA ASP A 45 3.67 2.99 0.59
C ASP A 45 4.16 4.44 0.45
N SER A 46 3.26 5.36 0.04
CA SER A 46 3.59 6.77 -0.10
C SER A 46 3.91 7.43 1.23
N LEU A 47 3.12 7.14 2.27
CA LEU A 47 3.36 7.66 3.62
C LEU A 47 4.73 7.24 4.14
N ARG A 48 5.12 5.98 3.89
CA ARG A 48 6.45 5.50 4.25
C ARG A 48 7.55 6.19 3.45
N LEU A 49 7.38 6.39 2.15
CA LEU A 49 8.37 7.09 1.32
C LEU A 49 8.53 8.58 1.68
N ILE A 50 7.44 9.23 2.11
CA ILE A 50 7.48 10.60 2.65
C ILE A 50 8.26 10.63 3.96
N ASP A 51 8.02 9.68 4.86
CA ASP A 51 8.76 9.58 6.12
C ASP A 51 10.25 9.26 5.92
N LEU A 52 10.60 8.57 4.82
CA LEU A 52 11.99 8.34 4.41
C LEU A 52 12.62 9.57 3.72
N GLY A 53 11.86 10.63 3.48
CA GLY A 53 12.33 11.83 2.77
C GLY A 53 12.56 11.63 1.27
N LEU A 54 12.15 10.49 0.71
CA LEU A 54 12.32 10.13 -0.70
C LEU A 54 11.23 10.73 -1.60
N LEU A 55 10.09 11.12 -1.01
CA LEU A 55 8.95 11.71 -1.69
C LEU A 55 8.45 12.96 -0.96
N LYS A 56 8.17 14.04 -1.72
CA LYS A 56 7.43 15.20 -1.19
C LYS A 56 5.93 14.91 -1.19
N LYS A 57 5.19 15.45 -0.21
CA LYS A 57 3.71 15.33 -0.10
C LYS A 57 2.97 15.68 -1.41
N GLN A 58 3.49 16.62 -2.20
CA GLN A 58 2.93 17.01 -3.50
C GLN A 58 3.07 15.92 -4.59
N GLY A 59 3.96 14.94 -4.40
CA GLY A 59 4.18 13.80 -5.29
C GLY A 59 3.26 12.61 -5.03
N LEU A 60 2.42 12.66 -3.99
CA LEU A 60 1.43 11.61 -3.68
C LEU A 60 0.54 11.27 -4.88
N TRP A 61 0.06 12.30 -5.56
CA TRP A 61 -0.78 12.17 -6.74
C TRP A 61 -0.04 11.50 -7.91
N LYS A 62 1.29 11.64 -8.00
CA LYS A 62 2.07 10.96 -9.06
C LYS A 62 2.14 9.45 -8.82
N MET A 63 2.13 9.01 -7.55
CA MET A 63 2.12 7.60 -7.19
C MET A 63 0.75 6.95 -7.42
N PHE A 64 -0.31 7.74 -7.31
CA PHE A 64 -1.69 7.30 -7.43
C PHE A 64 -2.24 7.38 -8.86
N LEU A 65 -1.81 8.39 -9.64
CA LEU A 65 -2.43 8.78 -10.90
C LEU A 65 -1.45 8.74 -12.10
N GLY A 66 -0.13 8.76 -11.85
CA GLY A 66 0.87 9.02 -12.91
C GLY A 66 1.67 7.82 -13.41
N MET A 67 1.86 6.77 -12.61
CA MET A 67 2.58 5.57 -13.04
C MET A 67 2.26 4.40 -12.12
N PRO A 68 1.58 3.32 -12.59
CA PRO A 68 1.81 2.03 -11.95
C PRO A 68 3.32 1.76 -12.03
N TYR A 69 3.94 1.05 -11.09
CA TYR A 69 5.39 0.78 -11.00
C TYR A 69 6.28 1.81 -10.27
N TYR A 70 5.81 3.00 -9.87
CA TYR A 70 6.70 3.93 -9.11
C TYR A 70 7.13 3.37 -7.74
N HIS A 71 6.28 2.54 -7.14
CA HIS A 71 6.57 1.78 -5.92
C HIS A 71 7.68 0.72 -6.13
N LEU A 72 7.87 0.22 -7.36
CA LEU A 72 8.96 -0.73 -7.67
C LEU A 72 10.32 -0.04 -7.72
N LYS A 73 10.37 1.24 -8.13
CA LYS A 73 11.59 2.04 -8.11
C LYS A 73 12.17 2.17 -6.69
N TYR A 74 11.29 2.23 -5.69
CA TYR A 74 11.66 2.36 -4.28
C TYR A 74 11.44 1.08 -3.47
N PHE A 75 11.34 -0.08 -4.13
CA PHE A 75 11.05 -1.35 -3.44
C PHE A 75 12.11 -1.68 -2.38
N LYS A 76 13.39 -1.38 -2.65
CA LYS A 76 14.46 -1.66 -1.68
C LYS A 76 14.32 -0.80 -0.43
N GLU A 77 13.96 0.45 -0.59
CA GLU A 77 13.78 1.42 0.48
C GLU A 77 12.48 1.14 1.27
N LEU A 78 11.41 0.74 0.57
CA LEU A 78 10.12 0.34 1.13
C LEU A 78 10.13 -0.98 1.86
N TYR A 79 11.00 -1.93 1.53
CA TYR A 79 11.00 -3.25 2.19
C TYR A 79 12.22 -3.43 3.08
N PHE A 80 13.39 -3.00 2.65
CA PHE A 80 14.63 -3.21 3.40
C PHE A 80 15.07 -1.98 4.19
N GLY A 81 14.56 -0.78 3.90
CA GLY A 81 14.95 0.45 4.59
C GLY A 81 16.42 0.83 4.40
N ILE A 82 17.08 0.22 3.40
CA ILE A 82 18.47 0.47 3.03
C ILE A 82 18.45 1.65 2.04
N ARG A 83 19.24 2.69 2.34
CA ARG A 83 19.43 3.88 1.51
C ARG A 83 20.71 3.79 0.71
#